data_AF-A0A920LZQ6-F1
#
_entry.id   AF-A0A920LZQ6-F1
#
_cell.length_a   1.000
_cell.length_b   1.000
_cell.length_c   1.000
_cell.angle_alpha   90.00
_cell.angle_beta   90.00
_cell.angle_gamma   90.00
#
_symmetry.space_group_name_H-M   'P 1'
#
loop_
_entity.id
_entity.type
_entity.pdbx_description
1 polymer ?
#
loop_
_entity_poly.entity_id
_entity_poly.type
_entity_poly.pdbx_seq_one_letter_code
_entity_poly.pdbx_strand_id
1 'polypeptide(L)'
;MIRPLAYCRESDIADYAHARQFPIIPCNLCGTQENLQRQEIKGMLTDWERQYPGRTETIFRALGNVAPSHLLDQNLFDFQGLKVEVDDSLGLPDIRVVNL
;
A
#
# COMPACT_ATOMS: atom_id res chain seq x y z
N MET A 1 9.30 11.94 14.13
CA MET A 1 8.25 12.68 13.40
C MET A 1 6.89 12.07 13.76
N ILE A 2 5.87 12.87 14.09
CA ILE A 2 4.51 12.38 14.41
C ILE A 2 3.56 12.74 13.26
N ARG A 3 2.75 11.78 12.79
CA ARG A 3 1.73 11.97 11.72
C ARG A 3 0.34 11.65 12.28
N PRO A 4 -0.31 12.57 13.01
CA PRO A 4 -1.54 12.28 13.75
C PRO A 4 -2.74 11.90 12.88
N LEU A 5 -2.75 12.32 11.60
CA LEU A 5 -3.82 12.04 10.64
C LEU A 5 -3.53 10.88 9.70
N ALA A 6 -2.45 10.10 9.93
CA ALA A 6 -2.03 9.05 9.00
C ALA A 6 -3.07 7.94 8.76
N TYR A 7 -4.00 7.75 9.69
CA TYR A 7 -5.05 6.74 9.64
C TYR A 7 -6.43 7.31 9.30
N CYS A 8 -6.53 8.63 9.07
CA CYS A 8 -7.79 9.29 8.74
C CYS A 8 -7.97 9.33 7.22
N ARG A 9 -9.19 9.08 6.73
CA ARG A 9 -9.51 9.24 5.31
C ARG A 9 -9.51 10.71 4.92
N GLU A 10 -9.14 10.99 3.68
CA GLU A 10 -9.13 12.36 3.16
C GLU A 10 -10.54 12.99 3.17
N SER A 11 -11.58 12.20 2.88
CA SER A 11 -12.99 12.62 2.99
C SER A 11 -13.33 13.11 4.39
N ASP A 12 -12.96 12.35 5.41
CA ASP A 12 -13.32 12.64 6.79
C ASP A 12 -12.61 13.90 7.29
N ILE A 13 -11.36 14.10 6.86
CA ILE A 13 -10.59 15.32 7.14
C ILE A 13 -11.27 16.53 6.49
N ALA A 14 -11.71 16.40 5.24
CA ALA A 14 -12.40 17.48 4.52
C ALA A 14 -13.73 17.85 5.20
N ASP A 15 -14.56 16.84 5.51
CA ASP A 15 -15.84 17.03 6.21
C ASP A 15 -15.64 17.68 7.58
N TYR A 16 -14.64 17.23 8.34
CA TYR A 16 -14.29 17.83 9.63
C TYR A 16 -13.84 19.28 9.47
N ALA A 17 -13.02 19.58 8.46
CA ALA A 17 -12.53 20.93 8.23
C ALA A 17 -13.66 21.89 7.83
N HIS A 18 -14.63 21.42 7.03
CA HIS A 18 -15.85 22.17 6.71
C HIS A 18 -16.72 22.41 7.94
N ALA A 19 -16.98 21.37 8.74
CA ALA A 19 -17.78 21.48 9.96
C ALA A 19 -17.14 22.41 11.00
N ARG A 20 -15.81 22.44 11.09
CA ARG A 20 -15.05 23.32 11.98
C ARG A 20 -14.77 24.70 11.39
N GLN A 21 -15.17 24.95 10.15
CA GLN A 21 -14.95 26.20 9.43
C GLN A 21 -13.47 26.64 9.41
N PHE A 22 -12.55 25.69 9.23
CA PHE A 22 -11.14 26.04 9.11
C PHE A 22 -10.87 26.81 7.80
N PRO A 23 -9.99 27.82 7.82
CA PRO A 23 -9.57 28.50 6.60
C PRO A 23 -8.76 27.54 5.73
N ILE A 24 -9.32 27.16 4.57
CA ILE A 24 -8.65 26.27 3.62
C ILE A 24 -7.79 27.11 2.67
N ILE A 25 -6.49 26.82 2.65
CA ILE A 25 -5.54 27.47 1.73
C ILE A 25 -5.48 26.63 0.45
N PRO A 26 -5.75 27.19 -0.74
CA PRO A 26 -5.75 26.44 -1.98
C PRO A 26 -4.32 25.99 -2.36
N CYS A 27 -4.17 24.75 -2.81
CA CYS A 27 -2.87 24.15 -3.15
C CYS A 27 -2.31 24.63 -4.52
N ASN A 28 -2.82 25.74 -5.05
CA ASN A 28 -2.32 26.38 -6.27
C ASN A 28 -1.23 27.43 -6.00
N LEU A 29 -0.89 27.67 -4.73
CA LEU A 29 0.10 28.65 -4.28
C LEU A 29 1.56 28.25 -4.57
N CYS A 30 1.83 26.97 -4.81
CA CYS A 30 3.12 26.49 -5.29
C CYS A 30 2.95 26.17 -6.78
N GLY A 31 3.41 27.07 -7.64
CA GLY A 31 3.10 27.11 -9.07
C GLY A 31 3.21 25.76 -9.79
N THR A 32 2.20 25.52 -10.64
CA THR A 32 2.21 24.64 -11.83
C THR A 32 3.40 23.68 -11.91
N GLN A 33 3.32 22.55 -11.20
CA GLN A 33 4.19 21.41 -11.47
C GLN A 33 3.66 20.73 -12.73
N GLU A 34 4.46 20.68 -13.80
CA GLU A 34 4.06 20.07 -15.07
C GLU A 34 4.01 18.52 -15.03
N ASN A 35 4.56 17.92 -13.97
CA ASN A 35 4.59 16.47 -13.76
C ASN A 35 3.89 16.09 -12.45
N LEU A 36 2.56 16.23 -12.43
CA LEU A 36 1.71 15.90 -11.28
C LEU A 36 1.52 14.38 -11.13
N GLN A 37 2.61 13.61 -11.08
CA GLN A 37 2.58 12.17 -10.77
C GLN A 37 1.79 11.88 -9.49
N ARG A 38 1.80 12.80 -8.53
CA ARG A 38 0.97 12.72 -7.32
C ARG A 38 -0.53 12.77 -7.63
N GLN A 39 -0.98 13.60 -8.58
CA GLN A 39 -2.39 13.65 -8.98
C GLN A 39 -2.79 12.39 -9.74
N GLU A 40 -1.92 11.88 -10.62
CA GLU A 40 -2.14 10.60 -11.32
C GLU A 40 -2.30 9.44 -10.34
N ILE A 41 -1.39 9.31 -9.38
CA ILE A 41 -1.47 8.29 -8.32
C ILE A 41 -2.74 8.47 -7.48
N LYS A 42 -3.12 9.71 -7.15
CA LYS A 42 -4.37 10.00 -6.42
C LYS A 42 -5.60 9.54 -7.21
N GLY A 43 -5.63 9.79 -8.52
CA GLY A 43 -6.66 9.30 -9.43
C GLY A 43 -6.76 7.77 -9.41
N MET A 44 -5.63 7.10 -9.62
CA MET A 44 -5.55 5.63 -9.59
C MET A 44 -6.06 5.03 -8.27
N LEU A 45 -5.65 5.58 -7.12
CA LEU A 45 -6.12 5.14 -5.80
C LEU A 45 -7.63 5.36 -5.63
N THR A 46 -8.14 6.51 -6.09
CA THR A 46 -9.58 6.82 -6.03
C THR A 46 -10.40 5.84 -6.87
N ASP A 47 -9.92 5.51 -8.07
CA ASP A 47 -10.60 4.56 -8.95
C ASP A 47 -10.57 3.13 -8.39
N TRP A 48 -9.46 2.74 -7.78
CA TRP A 48 -9.36 1.47 -7.08
C TRP A 48 -10.28 1.36 -5.88
N GLU A 49 -10.44 2.43 -5.10
CA GLU A 49 -11.37 2.47 -3.98
C GLU A 49 -12.83 2.36 -4.44
N ARG A 50 -13.18 2.98 -5.59
CA ARG A 50 -14.52 2.86 -6.19
C ARG A 50 -14.81 1.45 -6.69
N GLN A 51 -13.83 0.81 -7.33
CA GLN A 51 -13.99 -0.54 -7.87
C GLN A 51 -13.96 -1.60 -6.75
N TYR A 52 -13.16 -1.38 -5.72
CA TYR A 52 -12.91 -2.32 -4.62
C TYR A 52 -12.84 -1.55 -3.28
N PRO A 53 -13.98 -1.31 -2.63
CA PRO A 53 -14.02 -0.61 -1.35
C PRO A 53 -13.12 -1.26 -0.30
N GLY A 54 -12.30 -0.48 0.38
CA GLY A 54 -11.31 -0.95 1.37
C GLY A 54 -9.94 -1.31 0.79
N ARG A 55 -9.73 -1.17 -0.53
CA ARG A 55 -8.45 -1.50 -1.18
C ARG A 55 -7.35 -0.55 -0.73
N THR A 56 -7.65 0.74 -0.57
CA THR A 56 -6.63 1.73 -0.16
C THR A 56 -6.13 1.44 1.26
N GLU A 57 -7.01 1.06 2.19
CA GLU A 57 -6.65 0.66 3.55
C GLU A 57 -5.86 -0.64 3.57
N THR A 58 -6.19 -1.59 2.69
CA THR A 58 -5.44 -2.84 2.54
C THR A 58 -4.01 -2.56 2.07
N ILE A 59 -3.83 -1.70 1.06
CA ILE A 59 -2.51 -1.27 0.59
C ILE A 59 -1.76 -0.57 1.73
N PHE A 60 -2.41 0.35 2.44
CA PHE A 60 -1.79 1.06 3.56
C PHE A 60 -1.33 0.11 4.68
N ARG A 61 -2.13 -0.90 5.03
CA ARG A 61 -1.75 -1.95 6.00
C ARG A 61 -0.57 -2.79 5.49
N ALA A 62 -0.55 -3.13 4.20
CA ALA A 62 0.52 -3.91 3.59
C ALA A 62 1.88 -3.20 3.67
N LEU A 63 1.91 -1.86 3.60
CA LEU A 63 3.14 -1.08 3.77
C LEU A 63 3.78 -1.26 5.17
N GLY A 64 2.99 -1.61 6.18
CA GLY A 64 3.49 -1.90 7.53
C GLY A 64 3.84 -3.38 7.77
N ASN A 65 3.42 -4.28 6.89
CA ASN A 65 3.63 -5.73 7.00
C ASN A 65 4.40 -6.24 5.78
N VAL A 66 5.67 -5.86 5.69
CA VAL A 66 6.51 -6.18 4.54
C VAL A 66 7.20 -7.52 4.77
N ALA A 67 6.99 -8.48 3.87
CA ALA A 67 7.73 -9.73 3.82
C ALA A 67 8.97 -9.58 2.91
N PRO A 68 10.20 -9.79 3.41
CA PRO A 68 11.42 -9.66 2.61
C PRO A 68 11.42 -10.52 1.34
N SER A 69 10.83 -11.71 1.38
CA SER A 69 10.70 -12.60 0.22
C SER A 69 9.90 -12.00 -0.94
N HIS A 70 8.99 -11.06 -0.67
CA HIS A 70 8.22 -10.36 -1.70
C HIS A 70 8.94 -9.13 -2.29
N LEU A 71 10.06 -8.71 -1.73
CA LEU A 71 10.80 -7.51 -2.18
C LEU A 71 11.80 -7.80 -3.32
N LEU A 72 12.01 -9.07 -3.67
CA LEU A 72 13.00 -9.50 -4.69
C LEU A 72 14.43 -9.00 -4.40
N ASP A 73 14.74 -8.68 -3.15
CA ASP A 73 16.06 -8.18 -2.73
C ASP A 73 16.87 -9.32 -2.10
N GLN A 74 17.92 -9.75 -2.81
CA GLN A 74 18.80 -10.85 -2.37
C GLN A 74 19.61 -10.54 -1.11
N ASN A 75 19.72 -9.26 -0.72
CA ASN A 75 20.35 -8.87 0.55
C ASN A 75 19.39 -9.00 1.72
N LEU A 76 18.08 -8.87 1.46
CA LEU A 76 17.04 -8.95 2.48
C LEU A 76 16.46 -10.37 2.63
N PHE A 77 16.56 -11.20 1.60
CA PHE A 77 16.09 -12.58 1.62
C PHE A 77 17.01 -13.51 0.82
N ASP A 78 17.44 -14.62 1.44
CA ASP A 78 18.30 -15.62 0.79
C ASP A 78 17.48 -16.54 -0.11
N PHE A 79 17.34 -16.14 -1.38
CA PHE A 79 16.69 -16.96 -2.39
C PHE A 79 17.52 -18.17 -2.83
N GLN A 80 18.85 -18.17 -2.62
CA GLN A 80 19.72 -19.27 -3.06
C GLN A 80 19.66 -20.45 -2.08
N GLY A 81 19.45 -20.17 -0.80
CA GLY A 81 19.30 -21.16 0.26
C GLY A 81 17.93 -21.82 0.36
N LEU A 82 16.97 -21.48 -0.51
CA LEU A 82 15.63 -22.05 -0.50
C LEU A 82 15.68 -23.58 -0.67
N LYS A 83 15.10 -24.29 0.29
CA LYS A 83 14.99 -25.76 0.27
C LYS A 83 13.59 -26.15 -0.16
N VAL A 84 13.53 -27.16 -1.03
CA VAL A 84 12.28 -27.82 -1.37
C VAL A 84 11.94 -28.77 -0.22
N GLU A 85 10.84 -28.51 0.47
CA GLU A 85 10.27 -29.47 1.41
C GLU A 85 9.24 -30.32 0.65
N VAL A 86 9.51 -31.61 0.56
CA VAL A 86 8.55 -32.58 0.02
C VAL A 86 7.83 -33.18 1.22
N ASP A 87 6.54 -32.92 1.34
CA ASP A 87 5.71 -33.57 2.36
C ASP A 87 5.22 -34.92 1.84
N ASP A 88 6.00 -35.96 2.13
CA ASP A 88 5.69 -37.35 1.77
C ASP A 88 4.39 -37.88 2.42
N SER A 89 3.84 -37.18 3.42
CA SER A 89 2.63 -37.63 4.14
C SER A 89 1.33 -37.31 3.41
N LEU A 90 1.33 -36.37 2.46
CA LEU A 90 0.12 -35.89 1.78
C LEU A 90 -0.31 -36.75 0.59
N GLY A 91 0.51 -37.69 0.12
CA GLY A 91 0.18 -38.58 -1.01
C GLY A 91 -0.18 -37.84 -2.31
N LEU A 92 0.18 -36.56 -2.40
CA LEU A 92 -0.04 -35.71 -3.55
C LEU A 92 1.01 -36.04 -4.63
N PRO A 93 0.70 -35.82 -5.93
CA PRO A 93 1.74 -35.86 -6.96
C PRO A 93 2.87 -34.90 -6.58
N ASP A 94 4.08 -35.18 -7.07
CA ASP A 94 5.38 -34.57 -6.74
C ASP A 94 5.42 -33.05 -7.05
N ILE A 95 4.58 -32.27 -6.38
CA ILE A 95 4.47 -30.82 -6.50
C ILE A 95 5.53 -30.27 -5.56
N ARG A 96 6.64 -29.85 -6.15
CA ARG A 96 7.73 -29.17 -5.43
C ARG A 96 7.22 -27.82 -4.92
N VAL A 97 6.81 -27.77 -3.66
CA VAL A 97 6.46 -26.52 -2.98
C VAL A 97 7.71 -25.94 -2.33
N VAL A 98 7.91 -24.64 -2.53
CA VAL A 98 8.93 -23.86 -1.86
C VAL A 98 8.21 -22.90 -0.94
N ASN A 99 8.44 -23.02 0.37
CA ASN A 99 7.92 -22.07 1.35
C ASN A 99 8.75 -20.78 1.28
N LEU A 100 8.08 -19.65 1.07
CA LEU A 100 8.64 -18.29 0.94
C LEU A 100 8.31 -17.43 2.16
#